data_AF-B8R258-F1
#
_entry.id   AF-B8R258-F1
#
_cell.length_a   1.000
_cell.length_b   1.000
_cell.length_c   1.000
_cell.angle_alpha   90.00
_cell.angle_beta   90.00
_cell.angle_gamma   90.00
#
_symmetry.space_group_name_H-M   'P 1'
#
loop_
_entity.id
_entity.type
_entity.pdbx_description
1 polymer ?
#
loop_
_entity_poly.entity_id
_entity_poly.type
_entity_poly.pdbx_seq_one_letter_code
_entity_poly.pdbx_strand_id
1 'polypeptide(L)'
;SAGLKYFLLGGLSSCLILLGCGLIYTYTGLTNLENIYTLISVSEGHNLVQGIVLGLVLTGVGFLFKVAAAPFHNWAPDVYSDVPTIVTTWLTVMPKITILIFLLDLQSGSIIASLPMIEASMPAFIADLGAAHGADFYVFKNLLLICSVLSLIIGTVVGL
;
A
#
# COMPACT_ATOMS: atom_id res chain seq x y z
N SER A 1 -28.90 0.06 -7.49
CA SER A 1 -28.36 -0.65 -6.31
C SER A 1 -26.85 -0.55 -6.22
N ALA A 2 -26.12 -0.57 -7.35
CA ALA A 2 -24.65 -0.45 -7.40
C ALA A 2 -24.07 0.76 -6.63
N GLY A 3 -24.68 1.94 -6.73
CA GLY A 3 -24.21 3.12 -5.99
C GLY A 3 -24.18 2.94 -4.46
N LEU A 4 -25.16 2.25 -3.88
CA LEU A 4 -25.20 1.97 -2.44
C LEU A 4 -24.12 0.95 -2.05
N LYS A 5 -23.94 -0.12 -2.84
CA LYS A 5 -22.87 -1.11 -2.63
C LYS A 5 -21.50 -0.43 -2.66
N TYR A 6 -21.25 0.42 -3.65
CA TYR A 6 -20.00 1.15 -3.80
C TYR A 6 -19.76 2.12 -2.63
N PHE A 7 -20.77 2.87 -2.21
CA PHE A 7 -20.66 3.77 -1.06
C PHE A 7 -20.29 3.03 0.23
N LEU A 8 -20.97 1.93 0.53
CA LEU A 8 -20.71 1.14 1.74
C LEU A 8 -19.31 0.51 1.73
N LEU A 9 -18.89 -0.08 0.60
CA LEU A 9 -17.57 -0.69 0.46
C LEU A 9 -16.44 0.35 0.47
N GLY A 10 -16.66 1.51 -0.15
CA GLY A 10 -15.72 2.64 -0.10
C GLY A 10 -15.59 3.23 1.31
N GLY A 11 -16.70 3.33 2.04
CA GLY A 11 -16.73 3.75 3.44
C GLY A 11 -15.96 2.79 4.35
N LEU A 12 -16.18 1.48 4.19
CA LEU A 12 -15.45 0.43 4.90
C LEU A 12 -13.94 0.52 4.63
N SER A 13 -13.53 0.63 3.37
CA SER A 13 -12.13 0.80 2.97
C SER A 13 -11.49 2.02 3.63
N SER A 14 -12.21 3.15 3.67
CA SER A 14 -11.70 4.39 4.28
C SER A 14 -11.56 4.27 5.80
N CYS A 15 -12.47 3.54 6.46
CA CYS A 15 -12.37 3.21 7.88
C CYS A 15 -11.12 2.36 8.17
N LEU A 16 -10.82 1.35 7.35
CA LEU A 16 -9.60 0.54 7.50
C LEU A 16 -8.34 1.38 7.33
N ILE A 17 -8.28 2.26 6.32
CA ILE A 17 -7.12 3.16 6.14
C ILE A 17 -6.94 4.05 7.37
N LEU A 18 -8.01 4.67 7.86
CA LEU A 18 -7.93 5.53 9.06
C LEU A 18 -7.54 4.76 10.31
N LEU A 19 -8.08 3.55 10.49
CA LEU A 19 -7.73 2.69 11.62
C LEU A 19 -6.25 2.31 11.59
N GLY A 20 -5.71 1.97 10.41
CA GLY A 20 -4.29 1.65 10.25
C GLY A 20 -3.38 2.84 10.52
N CYS A 21 -3.72 4.02 9.99
CA CYS A 21 -2.99 5.27 10.28
C CYS A 21 -3.05 5.65 11.76
N GLY A 22 -4.23 5.49 12.39
CA GLY A 22 -4.41 5.73 13.82
C GLY A 22 -3.54 4.78 14.65
N LEU A 23 -3.45 3.51 14.26
CA LEU A 23 -2.62 2.53 14.95
C LEU A 23 -1.12 2.88 14.84
N ILE A 24 -0.64 3.26 13.65
CA ILE A 24 0.73 3.79 13.48
C ILE A 24 0.95 4.98 14.43
N TYR A 25 0.03 5.93 14.45
CA TYR A 25 0.11 7.11 15.31
C TYR A 25 0.13 6.76 16.81
N THR A 26 -0.63 5.75 17.27
CA THR A 26 -0.62 5.36 18.69
C THR A 26 0.73 4.82 19.16
N TYR A 27 1.50 4.19 18.27
CA TYR A 27 2.82 3.64 18.60
C TYR A 27 3.96 4.63 18.37
N THR A 28 3.86 5.51 17.38
CA THR A 28 4.93 6.47 17.04
C THR A 28 4.73 7.85 17.64
N GLY A 29 3.48 8.28 17.87
CA GLY A 29 3.12 9.65 18.21
C GLY A 29 3.34 10.67 17.09
N LEU A 30 3.68 10.21 15.89
CA LEU A 30 4.13 11.03 14.77
C LEU A 30 3.21 10.87 13.56
N THR A 31 3.00 11.96 12.83
CA THR A 31 2.24 11.99 11.57
C THR A 31 3.13 12.14 10.35
N ASN A 32 4.34 12.68 10.53
CA ASN A 32 5.30 12.84 9.44
C ASN A 32 5.99 11.51 9.14
N LEU A 33 5.87 11.05 7.90
CA LEU A 33 6.50 9.83 7.38
C LEU A 33 8.02 9.84 7.59
N GLU A 34 8.70 10.97 7.34
CA GLU A 34 10.16 11.08 7.50
C GLU A 34 10.60 10.81 8.95
N ASN A 35 9.87 11.35 9.92
CA ASN A 35 10.16 11.15 11.34
C ASN A 35 9.84 9.71 11.78
N ILE A 36 8.85 9.06 11.15
CA ILE A 36 8.54 7.65 11.41
C ILE A 36 9.70 6.77 10.91
N TYR A 37 10.28 7.06 9.74
CA TYR A 37 11.43 6.31 9.22
C TYR A 37 12.67 6.43 10.12
N THR A 38 12.99 7.63 10.58
CA THR A 38 14.14 7.84 11.49
C THR A 38 13.92 7.21 12.86
N LEU A 39 12.68 7.17 13.33
CA LEU A 39 12.35 6.50 14.59
C LEU A 39 12.50 4.98 14.48
N ILE A 40 12.07 4.39 13.36
CA ILE A 40 12.23 2.95 13.09
C ILE A 40 13.71 2.56 13.00
N SER A 41 14.56 3.40 12.41
CA SER A 41 16.00 3.07 12.25
C SER A 41 16.79 3.13 13.56
N VAL A 42 16.30 3.87 14.56
CA VAL A 42 16.96 4.02 15.87
C VAL A 42 16.36 3.08 16.93
N SER A 43 15.13 2.60 16.75
CA SER A 43 14.45 1.79 17.76
C SER A 43 14.78 0.29 17.64
N GLU A 44 15.29 -0.32 18.71
CA GLU A 44 15.43 -1.78 18.84
C GLU A 44 14.22 -2.46 19.51
N GLY A 45 13.15 -1.70 19.78
CA GLY A 45 11.96 -2.21 20.48
C GLY A 45 11.04 -3.03 19.58
N HIS A 46 11.03 -4.36 19.74
CA HIS A 46 10.15 -5.28 19.00
C HIS A 46 8.66 -4.88 19.01
N ASN A 47 8.15 -4.34 20.12
CA ASN A 47 6.74 -3.97 20.27
C ASN A 47 6.34 -2.78 19.38
N LEU A 48 7.25 -1.81 19.18
CA LEU A 48 6.98 -0.63 18.37
C LEU A 48 6.93 -0.99 16.88
N VAL A 49 7.87 -1.82 16.43
CA VAL A 49 7.90 -2.33 15.06
C VAL A 49 6.64 -3.16 14.77
N GLN A 50 6.23 -4.04 15.68
CA GLN A 50 5.02 -4.86 15.50
C GLN A 50 3.74 -4.03 15.35
N GLY A 51 3.58 -2.95 16.15
CA GLY A 51 2.46 -2.03 16.03
C GLY A 51 2.42 -1.30 14.69
N ILE A 52 3.56 -0.81 14.22
CA ILE A 52 3.68 -0.14 12.91
C ILE A 52 3.35 -1.11 11.77
N VAL A 53 3.88 -2.34 11.82
CA VAL A 53 3.59 -3.37 10.82
C VAL A 53 2.11 -3.68 10.77
N LEU A 54 1.44 -3.85 11.92
CA LEU A 54 0.01 -4.11 11.96
C LEU A 54 -0.79 -2.94 11.39
N GLY A 55 -0.39 -1.70 11.69
CA GLY A 55 -0.99 -0.51 11.09
C GLY A 55 -0.81 -0.45 9.56
N LEU A 56 0.38 -0.77 9.05
CA LEU A 56 0.68 -0.84 7.62
C LEU A 56 -0.09 -1.95 6.90
N VAL A 57 -0.28 -3.12 7.54
CA VAL A 57 -1.11 -4.19 6.98
C VAL A 57 -2.56 -3.71 6.84
N LEU A 58 -3.09 -3.03 7.86
CA LEU A 58 -4.47 -2.58 7.88
C LEU A 58 -4.73 -1.45 6.86
N THR A 59 -3.80 -0.50 6.71
CA THR A 59 -3.84 0.48 5.61
C THR A 59 -3.71 -0.19 4.25
N GLY A 60 -2.83 -1.19 4.11
CA GLY A 60 -2.65 -1.99 2.91
C GLY A 60 -3.94 -2.71 2.47
N VAL A 61 -4.66 -3.35 3.40
CA VAL A 61 -5.97 -3.96 3.13
C VAL A 61 -6.97 -2.92 2.62
N GLY A 62 -7.00 -1.74 3.22
CA GLY A 62 -7.83 -0.62 2.76
C GLY A 62 -7.54 -0.19 1.32
N PHE A 63 -6.25 -0.12 0.94
CA PHE A 63 -5.83 0.18 -0.44
C PHE A 63 -6.19 -0.95 -1.43
N LEU A 64 -6.00 -2.22 -1.05
CA LEU A 64 -6.39 -3.37 -1.88
C LEU A 64 -7.88 -3.35 -2.21
N PHE A 65 -8.73 -2.96 -1.25
CA PHE A 65 -10.15 -2.74 -1.49
C PHE A 65 -10.42 -1.63 -2.52
N LYS A 66 -9.70 -0.49 -2.47
CA LYS A 66 -9.87 0.61 -3.44
C LYS A 66 -9.45 0.25 -4.85
N VAL A 67 -8.44 -0.61 -5.02
CA VAL A 67 -7.94 -1.06 -6.33
C VAL A 67 -8.73 -2.27 -6.85
N ALA A 68 -9.62 -2.85 -6.05
CA ALA A 68 -10.30 -4.12 -6.33
C ALA A 68 -9.31 -5.26 -6.65
N ALA A 69 -8.20 -5.32 -5.90
CA ALA A 69 -7.22 -6.39 -6.03
C ALA A 69 -7.69 -7.67 -5.32
N ALA A 70 -7.25 -8.85 -5.77
CA ALA A 70 -7.56 -10.10 -5.10
C ALA A 70 -7.03 -10.11 -3.64
N PRO A 71 -7.78 -10.63 -2.65
CA PRO A 71 -9.08 -11.31 -2.72
C PRO A 71 -10.32 -10.38 -2.77
N PHE A 72 -10.15 -9.07 -2.62
CA PHE A 72 -11.22 -8.07 -2.44
C PHE A 72 -11.82 -7.52 -3.75
N HIS A 73 -11.80 -8.31 -4.83
CA HIS A 73 -12.21 -7.89 -6.18
C HIS A 73 -13.69 -8.15 -6.50
N ASN A 74 -14.37 -8.99 -5.71
CA ASN A 74 -15.71 -9.50 -6.02
C ASN A 74 -16.79 -8.41 -6.21
N TRP A 75 -16.60 -7.22 -5.63
CA TRP A 75 -17.57 -6.13 -5.77
C TRP A 75 -17.45 -5.37 -7.09
N ALA A 76 -16.28 -5.42 -7.74
CA ALA A 76 -16.00 -4.59 -8.90
C ALA A 76 -16.85 -4.97 -10.14
N PRO A 77 -17.03 -6.27 -10.50
CA PRO A 77 -17.87 -6.65 -11.63
C PRO A 77 -19.32 -6.17 -11.48
N ASP A 78 -19.91 -6.35 -10.29
CA ASP A 78 -21.28 -5.93 -9.96
C ASP A 78 -21.48 -4.41 -10.08
N VAL A 79 -20.49 -3.62 -9.67
CA VAL A 79 -20.61 -2.15 -9.70
C VAL A 79 -20.37 -1.61 -11.11
N TYR A 80 -19.50 -2.26 -11.89
CA TYR A 80 -19.18 -1.79 -13.25
C TYR A 80 -20.27 -2.12 -14.27
N SER A 81 -21.02 -3.21 -14.10
CA SER A 81 -22.13 -3.56 -15.02
C SER A 81 -23.34 -2.65 -14.91
N ASP A 82 -23.56 -2.07 -13.73
CA ASP A 82 -24.82 -1.43 -13.34
C ASP A 82 -24.76 0.11 -13.36
N VAL A 83 -23.69 0.69 -13.95
CA VAL A 83 -23.37 2.12 -13.88
C VAL A 83 -23.02 2.65 -15.29
N PRO A 84 -23.40 3.88 -15.67
CA PRO A 84 -23.07 4.46 -16.98
C PRO A 84 -21.56 4.47 -17.26
N THR A 85 -21.17 4.28 -18.53
CA THR A 85 -19.78 4.15 -18.99
C THR A 85 -18.86 5.28 -18.50
N ILE A 86 -19.31 6.54 -18.60
CA ILE A 86 -18.56 7.71 -18.10
C ILE A 86 -18.20 7.61 -16.61
N VAL A 87 -19.09 7.05 -15.80
CA VAL A 87 -18.86 6.93 -14.35
C VAL A 87 -17.95 5.73 -14.06
N THR A 88 -18.14 4.62 -14.79
CA THR A 88 -17.28 3.44 -14.63
C THR A 88 -15.82 3.72 -14.97
N THR A 89 -15.54 4.49 -16.01
CA THR A 89 -14.16 4.86 -16.39
C THR A 89 -13.49 5.72 -15.32
N TRP A 90 -14.24 6.63 -14.71
CA TRP A 90 -13.71 7.44 -13.61
C TRP A 90 -13.41 6.59 -12.36
N LEU A 91 -14.30 5.65 -12.03
CA LEU A 91 -14.17 4.73 -10.91
C LEU A 91 -13.02 3.71 -11.09
N THR A 92 -12.74 3.29 -12.32
CA THR A 92 -11.64 2.34 -12.60
C THR A 92 -10.28 3.02 -12.65
N VAL A 93 -10.20 4.28 -13.08
CA VAL A 93 -8.92 4.96 -13.34
C VAL A 93 -8.43 5.77 -12.14
N MET A 94 -9.28 6.62 -11.54
CA MET A 94 -8.81 7.59 -10.54
C MET A 94 -8.22 6.95 -9.28
N PRO A 95 -8.88 5.97 -8.62
CA PRO A 95 -8.33 5.35 -7.41
C PRO A 95 -6.98 4.67 -7.66
N LYS A 96 -6.80 4.07 -8.84
CA LYS A 96 -5.57 3.36 -9.22
C LYS A 96 -4.41 4.33 -9.42
N ILE A 97 -4.64 5.46 -10.10
CA ILE A 97 -3.62 6.51 -10.28
C ILE A 97 -3.21 7.09 -8.93
N THR A 98 -4.16 7.44 -8.07
CA THR A 98 -3.85 8.06 -6.77
C THR A 98 -3.00 7.14 -5.90
N ILE A 99 -3.36 5.85 -5.82
CA ILE A 99 -2.62 4.87 -5.00
C ILE A 99 -1.23 4.62 -5.59
N LEU A 100 -1.11 4.57 -6.92
CA LEU A 100 0.19 4.43 -7.58
C LEU A 100 1.12 5.61 -7.26
N ILE A 101 0.62 6.85 -7.34
CA ILE A 101 1.39 8.06 -6.99
C ILE A 101 1.81 8.02 -5.52
N PHE A 102 0.88 7.67 -4.61
CA PHE A 102 1.17 7.59 -3.19
C PHE A 102 2.26 6.53 -2.87
N LEU A 103 2.21 5.37 -3.52
CA LEU A 103 3.22 4.33 -3.34
C LEU A 103 4.59 4.73 -3.90
N LEU A 104 4.63 5.44 -5.03
CA LEU A 104 5.86 6.00 -5.58
C LEU A 104 6.47 7.04 -4.63
N ASP A 105 5.66 7.91 -4.04
CA ASP A 105 6.12 8.92 -3.09
C ASP A 105 6.71 8.29 -1.81
N LEU A 106 6.03 7.26 -1.28
CA LEU A 106 6.51 6.45 -0.16
C LEU A 106 7.85 5.77 -0.50
N GLN A 107 8.05 5.36 -1.75
CA GLN A 107 9.32 4.82 -2.24
C GLN A 107 10.41 5.89 -2.37
N SER A 108 10.11 7.07 -2.91
CA SER A 108 11.11 8.15 -3.05
C SER A 108 11.54 8.73 -1.71
N GLY A 109 10.65 8.74 -0.71
CA GLY A 109 10.93 9.23 0.64
C GLY A 109 11.97 8.42 1.43
N SER A 110 12.55 7.35 0.87
CA SER A 110 13.54 6.51 1.58
C SER A 110 14.68 5.92 0.73
N ILE A 111 14.93 6.31 -0.53
CA ILE A 111 15.76 5.43 -1.41
C ILE A 111 16.79 6.10 -2.34
N ILE A 112 16.79 7.40 -2.65
CA ILE A 112 17.82 7.94 -3.59
C ILE A 112 19.12 8.39 -2.87
N ALA A 113 19.10 8.60 -1.55
CA ALA A 113 20.27 9.14 -0.82
C ALA A 113 21.20 8.09 -0.19
N SER A 114 20.81 6.82 -0.05
CA SER A 114 21.58 5.81 0.73
C SER A 114 22.16 4.64 -0.08
N LEU A 115 21.91 4.57 -1.39
CA LEU A 115 22.30 3.41 -2.20
C LEU A 115 23.82 3.18 -2.41
N PRO A 116 24.73 4.17 -2.39
CA PRO A 116 26.15 3.86 -2.65
C PRO A 116 26.99 3.54 -1.40
N MET A 117 26.45 3.61 -0.15
CA MET A 117 27.28 3.52 1.07
C MET A 117 27.11 2.22 1.89
N ILE A 118 26.09 1.39 1.61
CA ILE A 118 25.76 0.21 2.45
C ILE A 118 26.29 -1.11 1.86
N GLU A 119 26.49 -1.21 0.55
CA GLU A 119 27.06 -2.43 -0.07
C GLU A 119 28.54 -2.66 0.28
N ALA A 120 29.25 -1.64 0.76
CA ALA A 120 30.70 -1.69 0.94
C ALA A 120 31.16 -2.29 2.29
N SER A 121 30.27 -2.56 3.26
CA SER A 121 30.70 -2.71 4.67
C SER A 121 30.17 -3.90 5.47
N MET A 122 29.60 -4.96 4.86
CA MET A 122 29.11 -6.13 5.63
C MET A 122 29.71 -7.47 5.18
N PRO A 123 30.16 -8.34 6.11
CA PRO A 123 30.84 -9.59 5.78
C PRO A 123 29.86 -10.66 5.27
N ALA A 124 30.33 -11.48 4.33
CA ALA A 124 29.53 -12.41 3.52
C ALA A 124 28.70 -13.46 4.28
N PHE A 125 28.92 -13.66 5.58
CA PHE A 125 28.27 -14.70 6.37
C PHE A 125 26.93 -14.25 7.02
N ILE A 126 26.67 -12.95 7.17
CA ILE A 126 25.39 -12.42 7.72
C ILE A 126 24.37 -12.13 6.61
N ALA A 127 24.83 -11.92 5.37
CA ALA A 127 23.97 -11.71 4.20
C ALA A 127 23.04 -12.90 3.91
N ASP A 128 23.47 -14.13 4.24
CA ASP A 128 22.72 -15.36 3.92
C ASP A 128 21.58 -15.63 4.93
N LEU A 129 21.69 -15.15 6.18
CA LEU A 129 20.65 -15.34 7.21
C LEU A 129 19.60 -14.22 7.19
N GLY A 130 19.95 -13.00 6.74
CA GLY A 130 19.01 -11.89 6.52
C GLY A 130 18.14 -12.04 5.26
N ALA A 131 18.55 -12.90 4.32
CA ALA A 131 17.81 -13.20 3.09
C ALA A 131 16.42 -13.83 3.34
N ALA A 132 16.18 -14.44 4.52
CA ALA A 132 14.94 -15.14 4.82
C ALA A 132 13.83 -14.28 5.46
N HIS A 133 14.10 -13.05 5.90
CA HIS A 133 13.08 -12.20 6.55
C HIS A 133 13.10 -10.72 6.14
N GLY A 134 14.12 -10.26 5.41
CA GLY A 134 14.12 -8.93 4.77
C GLY A 134 13.36 -8.91 3.44
N ALA A 135 13.25 -10.05 2.75
CA ALA A 135 12.63 -10.16 1.43
C ALA A 135 11.12 -9.88 1.42
N ASP A 136 10.40 -10.22 2.50
CA ASP A 136 8.94 -10.22 2.52
C ASP A 136 8.34 -8.80 2.37
N PHE A 137 8.96 -7.78 2.97
CA PHE A 137 8.51 -6.40 2.84
C PHE A 137 8.78 -5.81 1.45
N TYR A 138 9.93 -6.10 0.85
CA TYR A 138 10.25 -5.68 -0.52
C TYR A 138 9.39 -6.41 -1.56
N VAL A 139 9.12 -7.71 -1.35
CA VAL A 139 8.23 -8.50 -2.21
C VAL A 139 6.80 -7.99 -2.13
N PHE A 140 6.26 -7.73 -0.94
CA PHE A 140 4.91 -7.19 -0.79
C PHE A 140 4.76 -5.79 -1.40
N LYS A 141 5.78 -4.93 -1.22
CA LYS A 141 5.82 -3.58 -1.80
C LYS A 141 5.92 -3.61 -3.33
N ASN A 142 6.81 -4.43 -3.89
CA ASN A 142 6.96 -4.58 -5.34
C ASN A 142 5.73 -5.24 -5.97
N LEU A 143 5.10 -6.19 -5.29
CA LEU A 143 3.85 -6.81 -5.72
C LEU A 143 2.74 -5.74 -5.83
N LEU A 144 2.58 -4.89 -4.82
CA LEU A 144 1.60 -3.79 -4.85
C LEU A 144 1.87 -2.80 -5.99
N LEU A 145 3.14 -2.45 -6.22
CA LEU A 145 3.54 -1.56 -7.32
C LEU A 145 3.18 -2.19 -8.68
N ILE A 146 3.60 -3.44 -8.92
CA ILE A 146 3.31 -4.18 -10.16
C ILE A 146 1.80 -4.33 -10.36
N CYS A 147 1.03 -4.71 -9.31
CA CYS A 147 -0.42 -4.83 -9.38
C CYS A 147 -1.10 -3.49 -9.71
N SER A 148 -0.64 -2.38 -9.14
CA SER A 148 -1.19 -1.06 -9.45
C SER A 148 -0.97 -0.67 -10.91
N VAL A 149 0.24 -0.89 -11.44
CA VAL A 149 0.58 -0.64 -12.86
C VAL A 149 -0.23 -1.54 -13.79
N LEU A 150 -0.27 -2.86 -13.52
CA LEU A 150 -1.04 -3.81 -14.34
C LEU A 150 -2.54 -3.47 -14.32
N SER A 151 -3.09 -3.16 -13.15
CA SER A 151 -4.51 -2.83 -13.01
C SER A 151 -4.88 -1.51 -13.69
N LEU A 152 -3.95 -0.55 -13.80
CA LEU A 152 -4.13 0.69 -14.53
C LEU A 152 -4.16 0.43 -16.04
N ILE A 153 -3.22 -0.36 -16.56
CA ILE A 153 -3.15 -0.73 -17.98
C ILE A 153 -4.39 -1.54 -18.39
N ILE A 154 -4.80 -2.53 -17.59
CA ILE A 154 -6.03 -3.30 -17.85
C ILE A 154 -7.27 -2.41 -17.72
N GLY A 155 -7.31 -1.50 -16.75
CA GLY A 155 -8.46 -0.63 -16.50
C GLY A 155 -8.72 0.37 -17.62
N THR A 156 -7.67 0.85 -18.29
CA THR A 156 -7.80 1.74 -19.46
C THR A 156 -8.15 1.00 -20.75
N VAL A 157 -7.79 -0.29 -20.87
CA VAL A 157 -8.08 -1.11 -22.05
C VAL A 157 -9.46 -1.78 -21.99
N VAL A 158 -9.91 -2.23 -20.81
CA VAL A 158 -11.21 -2.90 -20.63
C VAL A 158 -12.34 -1.91 -20.31
N GLY A 159 -12.01 -0.70 -19.87
CA GLY A 159 -12.98 0.39 -19.64
C GLY A 159 -13.46 1.10 -20.91
N LEU A 160 -13.08 0.62 -22.09
CA LEU A 160 -13.42 1.16 -23.41
C LEU A 160 -14.18 0.11 -24.23
#